data_AF-A0A957IJY9-F1
#
_entry.id   AF-A0A957IJY9-F1
#
_cell.length_a   1.000
_cell.length_b   1.000
_cell.length_c   1.000
_cell.angle_alpha   90.00
_cell.angle_beta   90.00
_cell.angle_gamma   90.00
#
_symmetry.space_group_name_H-M   'P 1'
#
loop_
_entity.id
_entity.type
_entity.pdbx_description
1 polymer ?
#
loop_
_entity_poly.entity_id
_entity_poly.type
_entity_poly.pdbx_seq_one_letter_code
_entity_poly.pdbx_strand_id
1 'polypeptide(L)'
;MESERVRPFLNTVYRLPVTDYLSLTTTLILLWILAMISLPIMKWIWGPGMIPLGLTLGVLLQATAVLLTVRDSWGWPKTMGTAVIIAVLTLFVEWLGSTTGFPFGSYGYTDLMQPQIAHVPVLIPFAWFMMLPAAWAVARLVQAQLPGRWAGNRWLYLLLA
;
A
#
# COMPACT_ATOMS: atom_id res chain seq x y z
N MET A 1 21.76 6.18 -24.97
CA MET A 1 22.81 6.96 -24.27
C MET A 1 22.26 7.31 -22.89
N GLU A 2 22.33 6.35 -21.97
CA GLU A 2 21.67 6.42 -20.67
C GLU A 2 22.50 7.34 -19.75
N SER A 3 21.90 8.46 -19.34
CA SER A 3 22.62 9.54 -18.64
C SER A 3 23.30 8.99 -17.38
N GLU A 4 24.56 9.37 -17.16
CA GLU A 4 25.36 8.93 -15.99
C GLU A 4 24.71 9.23 -14.64
N ARG A 5 23.65 10.06 -14.61
CA ARG A 5 22.82 10.33 -13.41
C ARG A 5 21.93 9.16 -12.98
N VAL A 6 21.60 8.22 -13.88
CA VAL A 6 20.69 7.09 -13.57
C VAL A 6 21.45 5.84 -13.11
N ARG A 7 22.71 5.68 -13.51
CA ARG A 7 23.53 4.49 -13.16
C ARG A 7 23.74 4.28 -11.65
N PRO A 8 23.94 5.32 -10.82
CA PRO A 8 24.03 5.15 -9.37
C PRO A 8 22.71 4.64 -8.76
N PHE A 9 21.56 5.08 -9.31
CA PHE A 9 20.23 4.72 -8.82
C PHE A 9 19.94 3.23 -8.99
N LEU A 10 20.25 2.67 -10.16
CA LEU A 10 20.10 1.23 -10.40
C LEU A 10 20.99 0.44 -9.43
N ASN A 11 22.25 0.86 -9.25
CA ASN A 11 23.19 0.14 -8.38
C ASN A 11 22.84 0.20 -6.88
N THR A 12 22.14 1.24 -6.41
CA THR A 12 21.62 1.30 -5.02
C THR A 12 20.37 0.44 -4.86
N VAL A 13 19.48 0.40 -5.84
CA VAL A 13 18.26 -0.42 -5.82
C VAL A 13 18.58 -1.92 -5.94
N TYR A 14 19.64 -2.29 -6.68
CA TYR A 14 20.08 -3.69 -6.82
C TYR A 14 21.05 -4.16 -5.73
N ARG A 15 21.58 -3.27 -4.88
CA ARG A 15 22.23 -3.66 -3.62
C ARG A 15 21.18 -3.83 -2.53
N LEU A 16 20.24 -4.76 -2.74
CA LEU A 16 19.62 -5.38 -1.58
C LEU A 16 20.73 -6.16 -0.88
N PRO A 17 21.09 -5.82 0.37
CA PRO A 17 21.89 -6.74 1.15
C PRO A 17 21.02 -7.98 1.32
N VAL A 18 21.27 -8.99 0.49
CA VAL A 18 20.83 -10.36 0.74
C VAL A 18 21.73 -10.86 1.88
N THR A 19 21.59 -10.27 3.06
CA THR A 19 22.34 -10.65 4.26
C THR A 19 21.47 -11.59 5.07
N ASP A 20 21.78 -12.89 4.94
CA ASP A 20 21.76 -14.01 5.91
C ASP A 20 20.62 -14.26 6.91
N TYR A 21 19.55 -13.47 6.96
CA TYR A 21 18.28 -13.87 7.63
C TYR A 21 17.08 -13.32 6.86
N LEU A 22 15.96 -14.06 6.87
CA LEU A 22 14.70 -13.57 6.31
C LEU A 22 14.23 -12.38 7.16
N SER A 23 14.31 -11.16 6.62
CA SER A 23 13.84 -9.97 7.36
C SER A 23 12.37 -10.12 7.77
N LEU A 24 11.94 -9.45 8.85
CA LEU A 24 10.54 -9.48 9.29
C LEU A 24 9.59 -9.09 8.14
N THR A 25 9.94 -8.05 7.40
CA THR A 25 9.19 -7.60 6.22
C THR A 25 9.12 -8.68 5.13
N THR A 26 10.24 -9.33 4.82
CA THR A 26 10.26 -10.45 3.86
C THR A 26 9.38 -11.60 4.34
N THR A 27 9.44 -11.93 5.63
CA THR A 27 8.59 -12.95 6.24
C THR A 27 7.11 -12.61 6.09
N LEU A 28 6.72 -11.37 6.38
CA LEU A 28 5.34 -10.91 6.22
C LEU A 28 4.87 -10.98 4.76
N ILE A 29 5.73 -10.64 3.80
CA ILE A 29 5.42 -10.76 2.37
C ILE A 29 5.23 -12.23 1.98
N LEU A 30 6.10 -13.14 2.43
CA LEU A 30 5.95 -14.57 2.15
C LEU A 30 4.66 -15.13 2.77
N LEU A 31 4.35 -14.74 4.01
CA LEU A 31 3.10 -15.11 4.68
C LEU A 31 1.88 -14.54 3.96
N TRP A 32 1.97 -13.31 3.47
CA TRP A 32 0.92 -12.69 2.66
C TRP A 32 0.68 -13.48 1.37
N ILE A 33 1.74 -13.82 0.63
CA ILE A 33 1.66 -14.66 -0.59
C ILE A 33 1.01 -16.00 -0.25
N LEU A 34 1.48 -16.67 0.81
CA LEU A 34 0.93 -17.95 1.25
C LEU A 34 -0.56 -17.82 1.61
N ALA A 35 -0.96 -16.76 2.30
CA ALA A 35 -2.36 -16.50 2.62
C ALA A 35 -3.22 -16.29 1.36
N MET A 36 -2.71 -15.57 0.35
CA MET A 36 -3.41 -15.36 -0.92
C MET A 36 -3.55 -16.64 -1.74
N ILE A 37 -2.51 -17.48 -1.77
CA ILE A 37 -2.57 -18.81 -2.42
C ILE A 37 -3.53 -19.74 -1.66
N SER A 38 -3.57 -19.64 -0.34
CA SER A 38 -4.41 -20.49 0.51
C SER A 38 -5.90 -20.13 0.43
N LEU A 39 -6.26 -18.90 0.09
CA LEU A 39 -7.66 -18.44 0.02
C LEU A 39 -8.60 -19.33 -0.81
N PRO A 40 -8.31 -19.67 -2.08
CA PRO A 40 -9.16 -20.58 -2.85
C PRO A 40 -9.23 -21.99 -2.24
N ILE A 41 -8.12 -22.48 -1.67
CA ILE A 41 -8.05 -23.78 -1.01
C ILE A 41 -8.94 -23.79 0.24
N MET A 42 -8.86 -22.74 1.07
CA MET A 42 -9.72 -22.55 2.24
C MET A 42 -11.19 -22.54 1.85
N LYS A 43 -11.53 -21.83 0.77
CA LYS A 43 -12.89 -21.79 0.22
C LYS A 43 -13.37 -23.16 -0.23
N TRP A 44 -12.52 -23.98 -0.85
CA TRP A 44 -12.90 -25.32 -1.30
C TRP A 44 -13.13 -26.30 -0.15
N ILE A 45 -12.31 -26.24 0.90
CA ILE A 45 -12.37 -27.18 2.03
C ILE A 45 -13.48 -26.80 3.01
N TRP A 46 -13.59 -25.51 3.35
CA TRP A 46 -14.46 -25.03 4.43
C TRP A 46 -15.62 -24.13 3.94
N GLY A 47 -15.72 -23.91 2.63
CA GLY A 47 -16.79 -23.13 2.02
C GLY A 47 -16.58 -21.61 2.02
N PRO A 48 -17.55 -20.84 1.49
CA PRO A 48 -17.44 -19.40 1.31
C PRO A 48 -17.29 -18.58 2.60
N GLY A 49 -17.70 -19.13 3.74
CA GLY A 49 -17.63 -18.45 5.05
C GLY A 49 -16.20 -18.10 5.51
N MET A 50 -15.18 -18.73 4.93
CA MET A 50 -13.77 -18.44 5.24
C MET A 50 -13.18 -17.27 4.46
N ILE A 51 -13.89 -16.76 3.44
CA ILE A 51 -13.41 -15.66 2.59
C ILE A 51 -13.11 -14.39 3.42
N PRO A 52 -13.98 -13.94 4.35
CA PRO A 52 -13.70 -12.77 5.18
C PRO A 52 -12.42 -12.90 6.00
N LEU A 53 -12.21 -14.07 6.61
CA LEU A 53 -11.02 -14.32 7.41
C LEU A 53 -9.75 -14.29 6.57
N GLY A 54 -9.73 -15.03 5.45
CA GLY A 54 -8.54 -15.10 4.59
C GLY A 54 -8.16 -13.74 3.97
N LEU A 55 -9.16 -12.96 3.55
CA LEU A 55 -8.93 -11.60 3.04
C LEU A 55 -8.47 -10.64 4.15
N THR A 56 -9.05 -10.73 5.35
CA THR A 56 -8.63 -9.91 6.50
C THR A 56 -7.18 -10.18 6.85
N LEU A 57 -6.80 -11.46 6.99
CA LEU A 57 -5.42 -11.84 7.26
C LEU A 57 -4.47 -11.35 6.16
N GLY A 58 -4.86 -11.50 4.90
CA GLY A 58 -4.11 -10.98 3.76
C GLY A 58 -3.87 -9.47 3.86
N VAL A 59 -4.93 -8.69 3.98
CA VAL A 59 -4.82 -7.24 4.03
C VAL A 59 -3.99 -6.77 5.22
N LEU A 60 -4.14 -7.38 6.40
CA LEU A 60 -3.34 -7.01 7.58
C LEU A 60 -1.86 -7.35 7.42
N LEU A 61 -1.54 -8.52 6.86
CA LEU A 61 -0.15 -8.90 6.57
C LEU A 61 0.50 -7.92 5.56
N GLN A 62 -0.20 -7.60 4.48
CA GLN A 62 0.27 -6.65 3.47
C GLN A 62 0.43 -5.25 4.05
N ALA A 63 -0.58 -4.75 4.77
CA ALA A 63 -0.55 -3.41 5.34
C ALA A 63 0.64 -3.28 6.31
N THR A 64 0.85 -4.28 7.15
CA THR A 64 1.98 -4.32 8.08
C THR A 64 3.31 -4.36 7.34
N ALA A 65 3.46 -5.21 6.32
CA ALA A 65 4.68 -5.29 5.52
C ALA A 65 5.01 -3.96 4.84
N VAL A 66 4.02 -3.30 4.24
CA VAL A 66 4.19 -1.99 3.61
C VAL A 66 4.61 -0.94 4.62
N LEU A 67 3.90 -0.83 5.75
CA LEU A 67 4.20 0.19 6.76
C LEU A 67 5.61 0.01 7.34
N LEU A 68 6.04 -1.22 7.57
CA LEU A 68 7.42 -1.50 8.01
C LEU A 68 8.45 -1.14 6.93
N THR A 69 8.15 -1.44 5.66
CA THR A 69 9.05 -1.10 4.54
C THR A 69 9.27 0.40 4.42
N VAL A 70 8.19 1.19 4.42
CA VAL A 70 8.31 2.66 4.26
C VAL A 70 8.81 3.33 5.54
N ARG A 71 8.55 2.74 6.72
CA ARG A 71 9.11 3.19 8.00
C ARG A 71 10.63 3.20 7.99
N ASP A 72 11.26 2.19 7.41
CA ASP A 72 12.73 2.10 7.36
C ASP A 72 13.35 3.29 6.60
N SER A 73 12.58 3.93 5.73
CA SER A 73 13.00 5.12 4.97
C SER A 73 12.53 6.45 5.58
N TRP A 74 11.34 6.49 6.21
CA TRP A 74 10.69 7.74 6.64
C TRP A 74 10.69 7.99 8.15
N GLY A 75 10.88 6.94 8.95
CA GLY A 75 10.62 6.95 10.38
C GLY A 75 9.13 6.92 10.74
N TRP A 76 8.83 6.50 11.97
CA TRP A 76 7.45 6.25 12.44
C TRP A 76 6.48 7.42 12.29
N PRO A 77 6.81 8.68 12.68
CA PRO A 77 5.83 9.76 12.66
C PRO A 77 5.28 10.04 11.26
N LYS A 78 6.16 10.05 10.25
CA LYS A 78 5.77 10.26 8.85
C LYS A 78 4.97 9.09 8.31
N THR A 79 5.41 7.85 8.56
CA THR A 79 4.69 6.66 8.12
C THR A 79 3.27 6.61 8.67
N MET A 80 3.08 6.87 9.96
CA MET A 80 1.74 6.87 10.57
C MET A 80 0.89 8.05 10.10
N GLY A 81 1.47 9.24 9.97
CA GLY A 81 0.77 10.41 9.40
C GLY A 81 0.26 10.14 7.99
N THR A 82 1.12 9.61 7.11
CA THR A 82 0.73 9.24 5.75
C THR A 82 -0.29 8.11 5.73
N ALA A 83 -0.16 7.09 6.58
CA ALA A 83 -1.13 6.00 6.68
C ALA A 83 -2.54 6.49 7.06
N VAL A 84 -2.63 7.41 8.03
CA VAL A 84 -3.91 8.02 8.44
C VAL A 84 -4.50 8.84 7.29
N ILE A 85 -3.69 9.66 6.62
CA ILE A 85 -4.15 10.46 5.47
C ILE A 85 -4.70 9.55 4.37
N ILE A 86 -3.97 8.50 3.99
CA ILE A 86 -4.42 7.53 2.98
C ILE A 86 -5.71 6.87 3.44
N ALA A 87 -5.78 6.40 4.68
CA ALA A 87 -6.97 5.70 5.18
C ALA A 87 -8.23 6.58 5.13
N VAL A 88 -8.12 7.85 5.53
CA VAL A 88 -9.22 8.82 5.50
C VAL A 88 -9.62 9.16 4.06
N LEU A 89 -8.66 9.44 3.19
CA LEU A 89 -8.93 9.76 1.79
C LEU A 89 -9.55 8.58 1.04
N THR A 90 -9.02 7.38 1.25
CA THR A 90 -9.61 6.16 0.68
C THR A 90 -11.02 5.96 1.17
N LEU A 91 -11.28 6.05 2.47
CA LEU A 91 -12.64 5.90 3.01
C LEU A 91 -13.60 6.92 2.40
N PHE A 92 -13.18 8.17 2.25
CA PHE A 92 -13.98 9.22 1.63
C PHE A 92 -14.28 8.93 0.15
N VAL A 93 -13.27 8.54 -0.63
CA VAL A 93 -13.42 8.23 -2.06
C VAL A 93 -14.29 7.00 -2.28
N GLU A 94 -14.13 5.96 -1.44
CA GLU A 94 -14.94 4.74 -1.51
C GLU A 94 -16.40 5.00 -1.09
N TRP A 95 -16.61 5.84 -0.08
CA TRP A 95 -17.95 6.25 0.32
C TRP A 95 -18.62 7.06 -0.79
N LEU A 96 -17.91 8.02 -1.37
CA LEU A 96 -18.40 8.82 -2.49
C LEU A 96 -18.72 7.93 -3.70
N GLY A 97 -17.80 7.03 -4.05
CA GLY A 97 -17.93 6.07 -5.14
C GLY A 97 -19.15 5.17 -5.00
N SER A 98 -19.26 4.49 -3.86
CA SER A 98 -20.37 3.56 -3.58
C SER A 98 -21.72 4.26 -3.42
N THR A 99 -21.74 5.53 -2.98
CA THR A 99 -23.00 6.29 -2.80
C THR A 99 -23.47 6.95 -4.09
N THR A 100 -22.55 7.49 -4.90
CA THR A 100 -22.90 8.35 -6.06
C THR A 100 -22.69 7.68 -7.41
N GLY A 101 -21.91 6.60 -7.46
CA GLY A 101 -21.49 5.96 -8.70
C GLY A 101 -20.31 6.67 -9.39
N PHE A 102 -19.72 7.73 -8.81
CA PHE A 102 -18.52 8.39 -9.33
C PHE A 102 -17.40 8.34 -8.27
N PRO A 103 -16.15 7.96 -8.61
CA PRO A 103 -15.58 7.87 -9.96
C PRO A 103 -15.63 6.48 -10.62
N PHE A 104 -16.05 5.44 -9.91
CA PHE A 104 -15.85 4.04 -10.34
C PHE A 104 -17.05 3.39 -11.06
N GLY A 105 -18.17 4.10 -11.23
CA GLY A 105 -19.44 3.53 -11.68
C GLY A 105 -20.30 3.06 -10.50
N SER A 106 -21.47 2.49 -10.80
CA SER A 106 -22.40 1.99 -9.77
C SER A 106 -21.89 0.67 -9.16
N TYR A 107 -21.58 0.67 -7.87
CA TYR A 107 -21.27 -0.52 -7.08
C TYR A 107 -21.72 -0.33 -5.62
N GLY A 108 -21.84 -1.42 -4.87
CA GLY A 108 -22.16 -1.38 -3.44
C GLY A 108 -21.51 -2.54 -2.70
N TYR A 109 -21.07 -2.28 -1.47
CA TYR A 109 -20.54 -3.33 -0.60
C TYR A 109 -21.67 -4.16 0.01
N THR A 110 -21.40 -5.45 0.21
CA THR A 110 -22.29 -6.36 0.93
C THR A 110 -21.94 -6.40 2.41
N ASP A 111 -22.81 -6.99 3.24
CA ASP A 111 -22.56 -7.17 4.68
C ASP A 111 -21.47 -8.18 5.02
N LEU A 112 -20.80 -8.76 4.02
CA LEU A 112 -19.81 -9.81 4.19
C LEU A 112 -18.56 -9.34 4.96
N MET A 113 -18.15 -8.08 4.77
CA MET A 113 -16.93 -7.51 5.36
C MET A 113 -17.31 -6.47 6.42
N GLN A 114 -17.32 -6.90 7.67
CA GLN A 114 -17.57 -6.05 8.84
C GLN A 114 -16.28 -5.85 9.65
N PRO A 115 -16.14 -4.73 10.37
CA PRO A 115 -17.08 -3.61 10.46
C PRO A 115 -17.03 -2.68 9.23
N GLN A 116 -18.11 -1.92 9.04
CA GLN A 116 -18.21 -0.88 7.99
C GLN A 116 -18.37 0.51 8.60
N ILE A 117 -17.85 1.53 7.91
CA ILE A 117 -18.13 2.95 8.17
C ILE A 117 -18.81 3.51 6.93
N ALA A 118 -20.00 4.08 7.09
CA ALA A 118 -20.79 4.62 5.99
C ALA A 118 -20.94 3.64 4.81
N HIS A 119 -21.24 2.37 5.10
CA HIS A 119 -21.37 1.26 4.13
C HIS A 119 -20.08 0.87 3.39
N VAL A 120 -18.92 1.35 3.84
CA VAL A 120 -17.60 0.95 3.33
C VAL A 120 -16.88 0.09 4.37
N PRO A 121 -16.44 -1.13 4.04
CA PRO A 121 -15.67 -1.95 4.96
C PRO A 121 -14.38 -1.26 5.40
N VAL A 122 -14.13 -1.25 6.71
CA VAL A 122 -12.94 -0.65 7.32
C VAL A 122 -11.65 -1.28 6.77
N LEU A 123 -11.74 -2.52 6.29
CA LEU A 123 -10.64 -3.24 5.67
C LEU A 123 -10.14 -2.59 4.35
N ILE A 124 -11.00 -1.88 3.62
CA ILE A 124 -10.68 -1.29 2.31
C ILE A 124 -9.56 -0.25 2.41
N PRO A 125 -9.62 0.77 3.29
CA PRO A 125 -8.50 1.67 3.58
C PRO A 125 -7.13 0.98 3.74
N PHE A 126 -7.06 -0.15 4.45
CA PHE A 126 -5.81 -0.89 4.66
C PHE A 126 -5.36 -1.63 3.40
N ALA A 127 -6.30 -2.11 2.58
CA ALA A 127 -5.97 -2.76 1.31
C ALA A 127 -5.27 -1.77 0.37
N TRP A 128 -5.68 -0.50 0.36
CA TRP A 128 -5.07 0.55 -0.46
C TRP A 128 -3.60 0.86 -0.11
N PHE A 129 -3.10 0.47 1.08
CA PHE A 129 -1.69 0.67 1.44
C PHE A 129 -0.72 -0.03 0.48
N MET A 130 -1.12 -1.11 -0.22
CA MET A 130 -0.27 -1.74 -1.24
C MET A 130 0.22 -0.78 -2.32
N MET A 131 -0.53 0.30 -2.58
CA MET A 131 -0.14 1.28 -3.58
C MET A 131 0.98 2.21 -3.10
N LEU A 132 1.21 2.31 -1.79
CA LEU A 132 2.12 3.29 -1.20
C LEU A 132 3.56 3.14 -1.68
N PRO A 133 4.20 1.94 -1.69
CA PRO A 133 5.58 1.81 -2.15
C PRO A 133 5.75 2.18 -3.62
N ALA A 134 4.81 1.76 -4.49
CA ALA A 134 4.85 2.06 -5.92
C ALA A 134 4.63 3.55 -6.20
N ALA A 135 3.62 4.16 -5.56
CA ALA A 135 3.35 5.59 -5.69
C ALA A 135 4.54 6.43 -5.19
N TRP A 136 5.15 6.04 -4.07
CA TRP A 136 6.34 6.70 -3.55
C TRP A 136 7.55 6.58 -4.49
N ALA A 137 7.80 5.38 -5.04
CA ALA A 137 8.88 5.19 -6.01
C ALA A 137 8.70 6.09 -7.24
N VAL A 138 7.49 6.16 -7.78
CA VAL A 138 7.16 7.07 -8.90
C VAL A 138 7.34 8.53 -8.51
N ALA A 139 6.83 8.94 -7.34
CA ALA A 139 6.97 10.31 -6.84
C ALA A 139 8.44 10.72 -6.73
N ARG A 140 9.31 9.84 -6.22
CA ARG A 140 10.76 10.07 -6.11
C ARG A 140 11.43 10.18 -7.48
N LEU A 141 11.05 9.35 -8.43
CA LEU A 141 11.56 9.40 -9.81
C LEU A 141 11.14 10.67 -10.56
N VAL A 142 9.90 11.11 -10.36
CA VAL A 142 9.41 12.39 -10.91
C VAL A 142 10.15 13.55 -10.25
N GLN A 143 10.32 13.51 -8.93
CA GLN A 143 11.02 14.54 -8.17
C GLN A 143 12.48 14.70 -8.64
N ALA A 144 13.18 13.61 -8.91
CA ALA A 144 14.57 13.63 -9.41
C ALA A 144 14.71 14.33 -10.78
N GLN A 145 13.60 14.50 -11.52
CA GLN A 145 13.57 15.14 -12.83
C GLN A 145 13.08 16.61 -12.79
N LEU A 146 12.62 17.10 -11.64
CA LEU A 146 12.09 18.46 -11.54
C LEU A 146 13.22 19.52 -11.65
N PRO A 147 13.00 20.63 -12.39
CA PRO A 147 13.97 21.72 -12.48
C PRO A 147 14.27 22.33 -11.10
N GLY A 148 15.51 22.74 -10.84
CA GLY A 148 15.95 23.29 -9.54
C GLY A 148 15.14 24.48 -9.00
N ARG A 149 14.41 25.21 -9.85
CA ARG A 149 13.46 26.27 -9.42
C ARG A 149 12.24 25.73 -8.68
N TRP A 150 11.81 24.50 -8.97
CA TRP A 150 10.71 23.82 -8.26
C TRP A 150 11.22 23.07 -7.02
N ALA A 151 12.52 22.81 -6.95
CA ALA A 151 13.22 22.23 -5.81
C ALA A 151 13.30 23.16 -4.58
N GLY A 152 12.89 24.43 -4.68
CA GLY A 152 12.79 25.34 -3.55
C GLY A 152 11.46 25.26 -2.77
N ASN A 153 10.39 24.76 -3.40
CA ASN A 153 9.05 24.80 -2.82
C ASN A 153 8.81 23.61 -1.88
N ARG A 154 9.25 23.77 -0.62
CA ARG A 154 9.17 22.76 0.47
C ARG A 154 7.82 22.04 0.62
N TRP A 155 6.70 22.63 0.20
CA TRP A 155 5.39 21.98 0.25
C TRP A 155 5.23 20.86 -0.78
N LEU A 156 5.81 21.00 -1.97
CA LEU A 156 5.87 19.91 -2.97
C LEU A 156 6.79 18.77 -2.50
N TYR A 157 7.77 19.07 -1.62
CA TYR A 157 8.60 18.04 -1.00
C TYR A 157 7.83 17.17 -0.01
N LEU A 158 6.91 17.76 0.76
CA LEU A 158 6.16 17.03 1.78
C LEU A 158 5.09 16.10 1.20
N LEU A 159 4.65 16.36 -0.05
CA LEU A 159 3.67 15.52 -0.74
C LEU A 159 4.28 14.33 -1.48
N LEU A 160 5.60 14.34 -1.73
CA LEU A 160 6.28 13.40 -2.62
C LEU A 160 7.46 12.63 -1.96
N ALA A 161 7.81 12.94 -0.72
CA ALA A 161 8.94 12.34 0.01
C ALA A 161 8.48 11.45 1.16
#